data_AF-A0A7C5QH24-F1
#
_entry.id   AF-A0A7C5QH24-F1
#
_cell.length_a   1.000
_cell.length_b   1.000
_cell.length_c   1.000
_cell.angle_alpha   90.00
_cell.angle_beta   90.00
_cell.angle_gamma   90.00
#
_symmetry.space_group_name_H-M   'P 1'
#
loop_
_entity.id
_entity.type
_entity.pdbx_description
1 polymer ?
#
loop_
_entity_poly.entity_id
_entity_poly.type
_entity_poly.pdbx_seq_one_letter_code
_entity_poly.pdbx_strand_id
1 'polypeptide(L)'
;MGTEKWKRRTLLWVAMALAIAAGLSAVFLFHIHRARRQRITIGAVEQVVLLPWNIILPARVDTGAATSSLDARDIQELPGKKEIQFRLPERYGGLLVRRRLRGWRTVTSSDGTSERRPVVTVELQLGSHRFNTQVTLTDRSRMKYPMLLGRNTLGNRYIVDVTQTNLLSAELTESDLP
;
A
#
# COMPACT_ATOMS: atom_id res chain seq x y z
N MET A 1 -25.51 -19.42 -61.54
CA MET A 1 -24.20 -18.90 -61.05
C MET A 1 -24.33 -17.68 -60.11
N GLY A 2 -25.50 -17.41 -59.50
CA GLY A 2 -25.74 -16.21 -58.66
C GLY A 2 -25.91 -16.45 -57.16
N THR A 3 -26.12 -17.70 -56.73
CA THR A 3 -26.46 -18.06 -55.34
C THR A 3 -25.25 -18.11 -54.39
N GLU A 4 -24.08 -18.54 -54.90
CA GLU A 4 -22.81 -18.60 -54.15
C GLU A 4 -22.28 -17.22 -53.76
N LYS A 5 -22.41 -16.22 -54.65
CA LYS A 5 -21.94 -14.84 -54.37
C LYS A 5 -22.77 -14.17 -53.27
N TRP A 6 -24.07 -14.45 -53.20
CA TRP A 6 -24.93 -13.89 -52.16
C TRP A 6 -24.63 -14.50 -50.78
N LYS A 7 -24.47 -15.83 -50.71
CA LYS A 7 -24.09 -16.56 -49.48
C LYS A 7 -22.75 -16.07 -48.90
N ARG A 8 -21.75 -15.84 -49.75
CA ARG A 8 -20.44 -15.31 -49.33
C ARG A 8 -20.53 -13.88 -48.80
N ARG A 9 -21.35 -13.03 -49.42
CA ARG A 9 -21.58 -11.65 -48.94
C ARG A 9 -22.31 -11.64 -47.62
N THR A 10 -23.35 -12.45 -47.43
CA THR A 10 -24.06 -12.56 -46.14
C THR A 10 -23.17 -13.13 -45.05
N LEU A 11 -22.34 -14.14 -45.34
CA LEU A 11 -21.35 -14.67 -44.39
C LEU A 11 -20.32 -13.60 -43.96
N LEU A 12 -19.85 -12.76 -44.88
CA LEU A 12 -18.94 -11.66 -44.57
C LEU A 12 -19.59 -10.59 -43.67
N TRP A 13 -20.85 -10.21 -43.93
CA TRP A 13 -21.58 -9.26 -43.08
C TRP A 13 -21.85 -9.81 -41.68
N VAL A 14 -22.19 -11.11 -41.56
CA VAL A 14 -22.38 -11.77 -40.26
C VAL A 14 -21.06 -11.86 -39.49
N ALA A 15 -19.97 -12.25 -40.14
CA ALA A 15 -18.64 -12.30 -39.50
C ALA A 15 -18.18 -10.90 -39.05
N MET A 16 -18.44 -9.86 -39.84
CA MET A 16 -18.09 -8.48 -39.48
C MET A 16 -18.95 -7.96 -38.32
N ALA A 17 -20.25 -8.26 -38.30
CA ALA A 17 -21.13 -7.89 -37.18
C ALA A 17 -20.72 -8.60 -35.87
N LEU A 18 -20.34 -9.88 -35.94
CA LEU A 18 -19.81 -10.62 -34.79
C LEU A 18 -18.48 -10.05 -34.28
N ALA A 19 -17.57 -9.65 -35.18
CA ALA A 19 -16.31 -9.01 -34.81
C ALA A 19 -16.52 -7.65 -34.12
N ILE A 20 -17.45 -6.83 -34.62
CA ILE A 20 -17.81 -5.54 -34.01
C ILE A 20 -18.46 -5.76 -32.64
N ALA A 21 -19.41 -6.71 -32.53
CA ALA A 21 -20.06 -7.03 -31.27
C ALA A 21 -19.07 -7.57 -30.21
N ALA A 22 -18.13 -8.43 -30.62
CA ALA A 22 -17.06 -8.92 -29.76
C ALA A 22 -16.12 -7.78 -29.31
N GLY A 23 -15.77 -6.86 -30.21
CA GLY A 23 -14.98 -5.67 -29.89
C GLY A 23 -15.68 -4.74 -28.89
N LEU A 24 -16.97 -4.44 -29.11
CA LEU A 24 -17.79 -3.65 -28.19
C LEU A 24 -17.96 -4.33 -26.83
N SER A 25 -18.13 -5.65 -26.80
CA SER A 25 -18.21 -6.44 -25.57
C SER A 25 -16.88 -6.41 -24.80
N ALA A 26 -15.74 -6.56 -25.48
CA ALA A 26 -14.42 -6.47 -24.87
C ALA A 26 -14.14 -5.06 -24.31
N VAL A 27 -14.51 -4.01 -25.05
CA VAL A 27 -14.41 -2.62 -24.57
C VAL A 27 -15.33 -2.39 -23.37
N PHE A 28 -16.56 -2.89 -23.40
CA PHE A 28 -17.51 -2.78 -22.31
C PHE A 28 -17.04 -3.55 -21.06
N LEU A 29 -16.55 -4.78 -21.22
CA LEU A 29 -15.95 -5.58 -20.16
C LEU A 29 -14.70 -4.92 -19.58
N PHE A 30 -13.86 -4.29 -20.42
CA PHE A 30 -12.71 -3.50 -19.98
C PHE A 30 -13.12 -2.28 -19.15
N HIS A 31 -14.17 -1.57 -19.56
CA HIS A 31 -14.72 -0.43 -18.80
C HIS A 31 -15.35 -0.87 -17.47
N ILE A 32 -16.09 -1.98 -17.45
CA ILE A 32 -16.62 -2.58 -16.22
C ILE A 32 -15.49 -3.02 -15.30
N HIS A 33 -14.43 -3.63 -15.84
CA HIS A 33 -13.29 -4.07 -15.05
C HIS A 33 -12.54 -2.86 -14.42
N ARG A 34 -12.41 -1.75 -15.16
CA ARG A 34 -11.83 -0.51 -14.64
C ARG A 34 -12.71 0.15 -13.56
N ALA A 35 -14.02 0.17 -13.75
CA ALA A 35 -14.98 0.75 -12.81
C ALA A 35 -15.09 -0.06 -11.50
N ARG A 36 -14.78 -1.37 -11.52
CA ARG A 36 -14.86 -2.27 -10.36
C ARG A 36 -13.69 -2.18 -9.37
N ARG A 37 -12.65 -1.36 -9.60
CA ARG A 37 -11.68 -1.07 -8.53
C ARG A 37 -12.29 -0.07 -7.55
N GLN A 38 -13.19 -0.55 -6.71
CA GLN A 38 -13.65 0.20 -5.54
C GLN A 38 -12.42 0.47 -4.67
N ARG A 39 -11.97 1.73 -4.65
CA ARG A 39 -10.90 2.18 -3.75
C ARG A 39 -11.52 2.41 -2.39
N ILE A 40 -10.81 2.00 -1.35
CA ILE A 40 -11.28 2.14 0.03
C ILE A 40 -10.99 3.57 0.48
N THR A 41 -12.00 4.24 1.03
CA THR A 41 -11.81 5.56 1.62
C THR A 41 -11.18 5.42 3.00
N ILE A 42 -10.11 6.17 3.26
CA ILE A 42 -9.43 6.28 4.54
C ILE A 42 -9.32 7.75 4.94
N GLY A 43 -9.23 8.02 6.24
CA GLY A 43 -9.07 9.34 6.80
C GLY A 43 -7.65 9.91 6.67
N ALA A 44 -7.48 11.12 7.17
CA ALA A 44 -6.18 11.77 7.32
C ALA A 44 -5.23 11.02 8.28
N VAL A 45 -5.81 10.29 9.24
CA VAL A 45 -5.11 9.46 10.22
C VAL A 45 -5.87 8.14 10.32
N GLU A 46 -5.15 7.04 10.41
CA GLU A 46 -5.72 5.70 10.56
C GLU A 46 -4.93 4.90 11.59
N GLN A 47 -5.58 3.91 12.20
CA GLN A 47 -4.90 2.90 13.01
C GLN A 47 -4.39 1.79 12.09
N VAL A 48 -3.10 1.44 12.19
CA VAL A 48 -2.53 0.28 11.50
C VAL A 48 -2.01 -0.73 12.50
N VAL A 49 -2.14 -2.02 12.19
CA VAL A 49 -1.52 -3.10 12.97
C VAL A 49 -0.20 -3.48 12.30
N LEU A 50 0.88 -3.49 13.07
CA LEU A 50 2.17 -3.99 12.65
C LEU A 50 2.26 -5.50 12.94
N LEU A 51 2.26 -6.31 11.89
CA LEU A 51 2.28 -7.76 11.97
C LEU A 51 3.72 -8.32 11.89
N PRO A 52 3.99 -9.50 12.48
CA PRO A 52 3.06 -10.38 13.22
C PRO A 52 2.94 -10.04 14.71
N TRP A 53 3.40 -8.86 15.14
CA TRP A 53 3.51 -8.53 16.57
C TRP A 53 2.24 -7.93 17.17
N ASN A 54 1.23 -7.69 16.34
CA ASN A 54 -0.08 -7.18 16.76
C ASN A 54 -0.01 -5.84 17.49
N ILE A 55 0.94 -5.00 17.09
CA ILE A 55 1.14 -3.66 17.66
C ILE A 55 0.33 -2.66 16.85
N ILE A 56 -0.61 -1.98 17.51
CA ILE A 56 -1.43 -0.93 16.90
C ILE A 56 -0.69 0.40 16.95
N LEU A 57 -0.55 1.07 15.80
CA LEU A 57 0.11 2.36 15.66
C LEU A 57 -0.81 3.37 14.95
N PRO A 58 -0.94 4.60 15.47
CA PRO A 58 -1.58 5.67 14.70
C PRO A 58 -0.66 6.10 13.55
N ALA A 59 -1.21 6.09 12.35
CA ALA A 59 -0.50 6.41 11.13
C ALA A 59 -1.10 7.63 10.45
N ARG A 60 -0.27 8.63 10.19
CA ARG A 60 -0.69 9.78 9.38
C ARG A 60 -0.61 9.40 7.90
N VAL A 61 -1.70 9.63 7.18
CA VAL A 61 -1.77 9.45 5.73
C VAL A 61 -1.15 10.69 5.07
N ASP A 62 -0.04 10.49 4.38
CA ASP A 62 0.76 11.57 3.80
C ASP A 62 0.99 11.33 2.30
N THR A 63 0.15 11.96 1.48
CA THR A 63 0.25 11.88 0.02
C THR A 63 1.45 12.64 -0.54
N GLY A 64 2.08 13.53 0.24
CA GLY A 64 3.32 14.22 -0.12
C GLY A 64 4.55 13.33 0.00
N ALA A 65 4.55 12.39 0.94
CA ALA A 65 5.64 11.44 1.14
C ALA A 65 5.69 10.37 0.04
N ALA A 66 6.85 10.24 -0.63
CA ALA A 66 7.06 9.16 -1.61
C ALA A 66 7.13 7.77 -0.95
N THR A 67 7.73 7.69 0.24
CA THR A 67 7.94 6.46 1.00
C THR A 67 7.38 6.59 2.40
N SER A 68 6.71 5.55 2.88
CA SER A 68 6.31 5.39 4.27
C SER A 68 7.50 5.37 5.23
N SER A 69 7.27 5.78 6.47
CA SER A 69 8.28 5.77 7.53
C SER A 69 7.72 5.23 8.83
N LEU A 70 8.58 4.55 9.59
CA LEU A 70 8.28 3.97 10.89
C LEU A 70 9.27 4.53 11.91
N ASP A 71 8.73 4.96 13.05
CA ASP A 71 9.50 5.40 14.21
C ASP A 71 10.27 4.22 14.79
N ALA A 72 11.57 4.39 14.90
CA ALA A 72 12.51 3.36 15.31
C ALA A 72 13.65 3.97 16.12
N ARG A 73 14.02 3.27 17.20
CA ARG A 73 15.12 3.60 18.13
C ARG A 73 16.26 2.61 17.97
N ASP A 74 17.44 2.98 18.44
CA ASP A 74 18.61 2.11 18.52
C ASP A 74 18.87 1.34 17.22
N ILE A 75 18.75 2.04 16.09
CA ILE A 75 18.85 1.45 14.75
C ILE A 75 20.30 1.04 14.50
N GLN A 76 20.54 -0.26 14.33
CA GLN A 76 21.89 -0.83 14.17
C GLN A 76 21.90 -1.89 13.08
N GLU A 77 22.84 -1.77 12.14
CA GLU A 77 23.14 -2.84 11.18
C GLU A 77 23.90 -3.97 11.89
N LEU A 78 23.46 -5.21 11.70
CA LEU A 78 24.09 -6.35 12.35
C LEU A 78 25.29 -6.84 11.54
N PRO A 79 26.45 -7.14 12.18
CA PRO A 79 27.64 -7.60 11.46
C PRO A 79 27.39 -8.87 10.63
N GLY A 80 27.91 -8.88 9.40
CA GLY A 80 27.96 -10.08 8.54
C GLY A 80 26.62 -10.55 7.97
N LYS A 81 25.51 -9.88 8.29
CA LYS A 81 24.17 -10.20 7.77
C LYS A 81 23.56 -8.91 7.24
N LYS A 82 22.90 -8.95 6.07
CA LYS A 82 22.13 -7.81 5.54
C LYS A 82 20.86 -7.62 6.36
N GLU A 83 21.01 -7.38 7.66
CA GLU A 83 19.96 -7.28 8.66
C GLU A 83 20.17 -6.03 9.50
N ILE A 84 19.05 -5.47 9.92
CA ILE A 84 19.02 -4.32 10.81
C ILE A 84 18.18 -4.66 12.03
N GLN A 85 18.65 -4.24 13.18
CA GLN A 85 17.95 -4.29 14.45
C GLN A 85 17.50 -2.88 14.82
N PHE A 86 16.29 -2.75 15.33
CA PHE A 86 15.76 -1.49 15.84
C PHE A 86 14.69 -1.76 16.89
N ARG A 87 14.42 -0.78 17.74
CA ARG A 87 13.39 -0.86 18.78
C ARG A 87 12.21 0.05 18.44
N LEU A 88 10.98 -0.43 18.61
CA LEU A 88 9.80 0.42 18.54
C LEU A 88 9.74 1.36 19.76
N PRO A 89 9.03 2.51 19.69
CA PRO A 89 8.92 3.40 20.84
C PRO A 89 8.31 2.69 22.07
N GLU A 90 8.80 3.02 23.28
CA GLU A 90 8.34 2.38 24.54
C GLU A 90 6.82 2.48 24.74
N ARG A 91 6.22 3.60 24.35
CA ARG A 91 4.75 3.78 24.38
C ARG A 91 3.95 2.81 23.50
N TYR A 92 4.63 2.06 22.63
CA TYR A 92 4.08 1.00 21.78
C TYR A 92 4.74 -0.37 22.08
N GLY A 93 5.20 -0.57 23.32
CA GLY A 93 5.71 -1.85 23.82
C GLY A 93 7.22 -2.03 23.73
N GLY A 94 7.98 -1.08 23.17
CA GLY A 94 9.44 -1.13 23.21
C GLY A 94 10.07 -2.34 22.51
N LEU A 95 9.33 -2.98 21.60
CA LEU A 95 9.73 -4.26 20.99
C LEU A 95 11.03 -4.12 20.21
N LEU A 96 11.97 -5.04 20.45
CA LEU A 96 13.18 -5.17 19.65
C LEU A 96 12.90 -6.01 18.40
N VAL A 97 13.06 -5.40 17.23
CA VAL A 97 12.74 -5.98 15.93
C VAL A 97 14.02 -6.19 15.12
N ARG A 98 14.13 -7.35 14.46
CA ARG A 98 15.14 -7.64 13.45
C ARG A 98 14.50 -7.86 12.09
N ARG A 99 15.02 -7.20 11.06
CA ARG A 99 14.55 -7.37 9.67
C ARG A 99 15.70 -7.30 8.68
N ARG A 100 15.50 -7.95 7.52
CA ARG A 100 16.42 -7.83 6.39
C ARG A 100 16.49 -6.37 5.91
N LEU A 101 17.69 -5.83 5.85
CA LEU A 101 17.98 -4.55 5.24
C LEU A 101 17.77 -4.65 3.73
N ARG A 102 16.81 -3.90 3.20
CA ARG A 102 16.50 -3.84 1.76
C ARG A 102 17.35 -2.82 1.01
N GLY A 103 17.92 -1.86 1.72
CA GLY A 103 18.77 -0.83 1.18
C GLY A 103 18.66 0.44 2.01
N TRP A 104 19.08 1.54 1.40
CA TRP A 104 19.06 2.86 2.02
C TRP A 104 18.36 3.85 1.09
N ARG A 105 17.69 4.83 1.67
CA ARG A 105 17.03 5.90 0.91
C ARG A 105 17.35 7.24 1.57
N THR A 106 17.82 8.18 0.77
CA THR A 106 17.92 9.59 1.19
C THR A 106 16.51 10.18 1.20
N VAL A 107 16.10 10.73 2.34
CA VAL A 107 14.82 11.41 2.51
C VAL A 107 15.12 12.86 2.85
N THR A 108 14.54 13.77 2.07
CA THR A 108 14.61 15.21 2.30
C THR A 108 13.33 15.67 2.96
N SER A 109 13.46 16.29 4.14
CA SER A 109 12.39 16.91 4.89
C SER A 109 12.00 18.26 4.28
N SER A 110 10.82 18.77 4.64
CA SER A 110 10.33 20.07 4.14
C SER A 110 11.19 21.26 4.53
N ASP A 111 12.02 21.12 5.57
CA ASP A 111 13.00 22.12 6.00
C ASP A 111 14.32 22.06 5.20
N GLY A 112 14.41 21.19 4.20
CA GLY A 112 15.59 21.01 3.35
C GLY A 112 16.65 20.07 3.93
N THR A 113 16.50 19.60 5.17
CA THR A 113 17.44 18.62 5.72
C THR A 113 17.28 17.26 5.04
N SER A 114 18.41 16.62 4.71
CA SER A 114 18.43 15.30 4.09
C SER A 114 19.06 14.28 5.01
N GLU A 115 18.40 13.14 5.17
CA GLU A 115 18.83 12.05 6.04
C GLU A 115 18.84 10.74 5.25
N ARG A 116 19.89 9.94 5.41
CA ARG A 116 19.98 8.60 4.81
C ARG A 116 19.38 7.57 5.75
N ARG A 117 18.23 7.01 5.39
CA ARG A 117 17.44 6.10 6.23
C ARG A 117 17.49 4.66 5.71
N PRO A 118 17.64 3.65 6.57
CA PRO A 118 17.59 2.26 6.15
C PRO A 118 16.15 1.87 5.81
N VAL A 119 16.00 0.96 4.85
CA VAL A 119 14.72 0.50 4.33
C VAL A 119 14.51 -0.96 4.72
N VAL A 120 13.35 -1.26 5.31
CA VAL A 120 12.91 -2.63 5.61
C VAL A 120 11.53 -2.88 5.02
N THR A 121 11.17 -4.16 4.90
CA THR A 121 9.79 -4.57 4.59
C THR A 121 9.08 -4.91 5.88
N VAL A 122 7.88 -4.35 6.08
CA VAL A 122 6.97 -4.68 7.17
C VAL A 122 5.63 -5.12 6.61
N GLU A 123 4.93 -5.96 7.35
CA GLU A 123 3.54 -6.32 7.07
C GLU A 123 2.63 -5.43 7.93
N LEU A 124 1.65 -4.81 7.29
CA LEU A 124 0.67 -3.95 7.94
C LEU A 124 -0.72 -4.48 7.69
N GLN A 125 -1.60 -4.31 8.69
CA GLN A 125 -3.03 -4.39 8.52
C GLN A 125 -3.64 -2.98 8.63
N LEU A 126 -4.52 -2.63 7.71
CA LEU A 126 -5.33 -1.41 7.73
C LEU A 126 -6.78 -1.80 7.43
N GLY A 127 -7.67 -1.66 8.42
CA GLY A 127 -8.99 -2.31 8.37
C GLY A 127 -8.86 -3.82 8.22
N SER A 128 -9.54 -4.39 7.22
CA SER A 128 -9.45 -5.80 6.85
C SER A 128 -8.28 -6.14 5.89
N HIS A 129 -7.46 -5.16 5.50
CA HIS A 129 -6.46 -5.33 4.45
C HIS A 129 -5.07 -5.53 5.01
N ARG A 130 -4.49 -6.72 4.79
CA ARG A 130 -3.08 -7.03 5.08
C ARG A 130 -2.22 -6.87 3.84
N PHE A 131 -1.07 -6.21 3.99
CA PHE A 131 -0.14 -6.04 2.89
C PHE A 131 1.29 -5.80 3.38
N ASN A 132 2.25 -6.27 2.58
CA ASN A 132 3.65 -5.92 2.75
C ASN A 132 3.95 -4.55 2.16
N THR A 133 4.72 -3.74 2.87
CA THR A 133 5.19 -2.45 2.36
C THR A 133 6.61 -2.14 2.81
N GLN A 134 7.29 -1.30 2.03
CA GLN A 134 8.61 -0.81 2.40
C GLN A 134 8.47 0.44 3.26
N VAL A 135 9.20 0.47 4.37
CA VAL A 135 9.28 1.63 5.26
C VAL A 135 10.73 2.03 5.44
N THR A 136 10.96 3.33 5.55
CA THR A 136 12.21 3.88 6.08
C THR A 136 12.14 3.88 7.61
N LEU A 137 13.24 3.53 8.27
CA LEU A 137 13.38 3.63 9.73
C LEU A 137 14.06 4.95 10.08
N THR A 138 13.53 5.67 11.06
CA THR A 138 14.10 6.95 11.52
C THR A 138 13.59 7.29 12.92
N ASP A 139 14.33 8.10 13.65
CA ASP A 139 13.91 8.61 14.95
C ASP A 139 12.82 9.67 14.74
N ARG A 140 11.59 9.37 15.16
CA ARG A 140 10.45 10.30 15.08
C ARG A 140 9.98 10.77 16.46
N SER A 141 10.88 10.84 17.45
CA SER A 141 10.53 11.20 18.86
C SER A 141 9.80 12.52 18.98
N ARG A 142 10.18 13.48 18.14
CA ARG A 142 9.63 14.83 18.11
C ARG A 142 8.34 14.94 17.31
N MET A 143 7.90 13.85 16.67
CA MET A 143 6.72 13.82 15.80
C MET A 143 5.54 13.17 16.51
N LYS A 144 4.32 13.66 16.20
CA LYS A 144 3.07 13.13 16.77
C LYS A 144 2.80 11.67 16.39
N TYR A 145 3.03 11.31 15.13
CA TYR A 145 2.67 10.00 14.59
C TYR A 145 3.91 9.11 14.37
N PRO A 146 3.94 7.90 14.97
CA PRO A 146 5.04 6.95 14.80
C PRO A 146 5.11 6.38 13.38
N MET A 147 4.00 6.40 12.64
CA MET A 147 3.91 5.86 11.29
C MET A 147 3.45 6.96 10.33
N LEU A 148 4.10 7.04 9.17
CA LEU A 148 3.59 7.78 8.00
C LEU A 148 3.30 6.78 6.89
N LEU A 149 2.11 6.87 6.30
CA LEU A 149 1.75 6.13 5.09
C LEU A 149 1.97 7.02 3.87
N GLY A 150 3.05 6.74 3.13
CA GLY A 150 3.40 7.42 1.89
C GLY A 150 2.76 6.77 0.66
N ARG A 151 2.98 7.38 -0.51
CA ARG A 151 2.40 6.93 -1.79
C ARG A 151 2.77 5.49 -2.16
N ASN A 152 3.93 4.96 -1.74
CA ASN A 152 4.29 3.56 -1.96
C ASN A 152 3.34 2.58 -1.24
N THR A 153 2.79 2.98 -0.09
CA THR A 153 1.81 2.21 0.67
C THR A 153 0.37 2.51 0.22
N LEU A 154 0.07 3.76 -0.12
CA LEU A 154 -1.29 4.18 -0.48
C LEU A 154 -1.70 3.87 -1.93
N GLY A 155 -0.71 3.84 -2.83
CA GLY A 155 -0.94 3.82 -4.27
C GLY A 155 -1.89 2.72 -4.75
N ASN A 156 -2.82 3.09 -5.63
CA ASN A 156 -3.78 2.22 -6.31
C ASN A 156 -4.81 1.49 -5.43
N ARG A 157 -4.85 1.76 -4.12
CA ARG A 157 -5.73 1.07 -3.16
C ARG A 157 -6.73 1.98 -2.45
N TYR A 158 -6.32 3.20 -2.13
CA TYR A 158 -7.07 4.06 -1.22
C TYR A 158 -7.46 5.42 -1.82
N ILE A 159 -8.56 5.98 -1.34
CA ILE A 159 -8.95 7.39 -1.47
C ILE A 159 -8.78 8.02 -0.08
N VAL A 160 -8.20 9.22 -0.02
CA VAL A 160 -7.97 9.91 1.26
C VAL A 160 -9.01 11.00 1.44
N ASP A 161 -9.85 10.86 2.45
CA ASP A 161 -10.74 11.91 2.94
C ASP A 161 -10.04 12.65 4.09
N VAL A 162 -9.60 13.88 3.82
CA VAL A 162 -8.87 14.69 4.79
C VAL A 162 -9.76 15.25 5.91
N THR A 163 -11.09 15.15 5.79
CA THR A 163 -12.04 15.60 6.80
C THR A 163 -12.29 14.55 7.88
N GLN A 164 -11.87 13.31 7.64
CA GLN A 164 -12.13 12.16 8.50
C GLN A 164 -10.84 11.66 9.15
N THR A 165 -10.99 10.94 10.27
CA THR A 165 -9.91 10.15 10.88
C THR A 165 -10.47 8.84 11.40
N ASN A 166 -9.66 7.78 11.39
CA ASN A 166 -9.99 6.44 11.86
C ASN A 166 -11.28 5.89 11.24
N LEU A 167 -11.40 5.95 9.91
CA LEU A 167 -12.56 5.41 9.20
C LEU A 167 -12.59 3.88 9.23
N LEU A 168 -11.42 3.25 9.40
CA LEU A 168 -11.29 1.81 9.47
C LEU A 168 -10.99 1.37 10.90
N SER A 169 -11.74 0.39 11.39
CA SER A 169 -11.45 -0.26 12.67
C SER A 169 -10.17 -1.09 12.57
N ALA A 170 -9.24 -0.88 13.51
CA ALA A 170 -8.14 -1.82 13.72
C ALA A 170 -8.66 -3.02 14.53
N GLU A 171 -9.25 -3.99 13.85
CA GLU A 171 -9.69 -5.24 14.47
C GLU A 171 -8.53 -6.24 14.51
N LEU A 172 -8.08 -6.57 15.72
CA LEU A 172 -7.31 -7.79 15.96
C LEU A 172 -8.32 -8.93 16.07
N THR A 173 -8.25 -9.92 15.19
CA THR A 173 -9.08 -11.12 15.31
C THR A 173 -8.51 -12.04 16.40
N GLU A 174 -9.31 -12.93 17.00
CA GLU A 174 -8.80 -13.87 18.02
C GLU A 174 -7.61 -14.71 17.53
N SER A 175 -7.55 -15.02 16.23
CA SER A 175 -6.41 -15.70 15.61
C SER A 175 -5.12 -14.86 15.54
N ASP A 176 -5.21 -13.56 15.81
CA ASP A 176 -4.09 -12.63 15.88
C ASP A 176 -3.65 -12.38 17.33
N LEU A 177 -4.23 -13.03 18.34
CA LEU A 177 -3.72 -12.96 19.71
C LEU A 177 -2.69 -14.08 19.95
N PRO A 178 -1.60 -13.80 20.70
CA PRO A 178 -0.56 -14.79 20.99
C PRO A 178 -1.03 -15.93 21.90
#